data_AF-A0A7S0NU99-F1
#
_entry.id   AF-A0A7S0NU99-F1
#
_cell.length_a   1.000
_cell.length_b   1.000
_cell.length_c   1.000
_cell.angle_alpha   90.00
_cell.angle_beta   90.00
_cell.angle_gamma   90.00
#
_symmetry.space_group_name_H-M   'P 1'
#
loop_
_entity.id
_entity.type
_entity.pdbx_description
1 polymer ?
#
loop_
_entity_poly.entity_id
_entity_poly.type
_entity_poly.pdbx_seq_one_letter_code
_entity_poly.pdbx_strand_id
1 'polypeptide(L)'
;SAAAAASAICALDSADGGSSDTEPERTGTAARRVTSWHLHQTTVDRSGRCCATGLHLHSLEVTAAERQQMLASVARLISHRASAAADFQAFTDYVGRSGPFEYVLDGANIGYFGQGKELTRAKKGRGNSTPAHATAPKAGGTQGGAVEADGDAEALNANGKRPRTDRGKFEELFQFEKVHDVLRAAQARSSRVLLVLHVSHTASVPQASSCTYPSRASQLVEQWRREGVLFESPKGQNDDMYWLYAGISSGPGCKVISNDEMRDHHFTMLHERSFLRWKERHQVHFDFRRPGAAPTLDLPRAFTPAMQEDAVTGTWHFPSSNSSQWLCAQPVEETEAHTPVEETEA
;
A
#
# COMPACT_ATOMS: atom_id res chain seq x y z
N SER A 1 28.31 11.60 5.04
CA SER A 1 28.07 12.32 3.76
C SER A 1 27.22 11.42 2.86
N ALA A 2 26.55 11.97 1.84
CA ALA A 2 25.71 11.22 0.90
C ALA A 2 26.42 10.03 0.21
N ALA A 3 27.76 10.00 0.22
CA ALA A 3 28.57 8.89 -0.29
C ALA A 3 28.49 7.61 0.58
N ALA A 4 28.27 7.72 1.89
CA ALA A 4 28.16 6.55 2.77
C ALA A 4 26.85 5.78 2.56
N ALA A 5 25.75 6.49 2.28
CA ALA A 5 24.45 5.88 1.98
C ALA A 5 24.43 5.15 0.62
N ALA A 6 25.23 5.62 -0.36
CA ALA A 6 25.39 4.94 -1.65
C ALA A 6 26.21 3.63 -1.52
N SER A 7 27.15 3.58 -0.59
CA SER A 7 28.04 2.42 -0.38
C SER A 7 27.32 1.24 0.27
N ALA A 8 26.34 1.49 1.13
CA ALA A 8 25.49 0.45 1.72
C ALA A 8 24.57 -0.24 0.70
N ILE A 9 24.18 0.46 -0.37
CA ILE A 9 23.31 -0.07 -1.42
C ILE A 9 24.06 -1.08 -2.32
N CYS A 10 25.37 -0.91 -2.50
CA CYS A 10 26.18 -1.86 -3.28
C CYS A 10 26.56 -3.14 -2.51
N ALA A 11 26.51 -3.12 -1.17
CA ALA A 11 26.98 -4.26 -0.35
C ALA A 11 25.98 -5.42 -0.24
N LEU A 12 24.73 -5.22 -0.67
CA LEU A 12 23.70 -6.27 -0.69
C LEU A 12 23.84 -7.24 -1.88
N ASP A 13 24.75 -6.97 -2.81
CA ASP A 13 24.98 -7.78 -4.02
C ASP A 13 26.09 -8.84 -3.86
N SER A 14 26.76 -8.92 -2.71
CA SER A 14 27.91 -9.83 -2.51
C SER A 14 27.56 -11.19 -1.89
N ALA A 15 26.28 -11.53 -1.83
CA ALA A 15 25.83 -12.84 -1.36
C ALA A 15 24.82 -13.47 -2.34
N ASP A 16 25.13 -13.41 -3.64
CA ASP A 16 24.59 -14.38 -4.60
C ASP A 16 25.75 -15.01 -5.36
N GLY A 17 25.73 -16.33 -5.45
CA GLY A 17 26.80 -17.13 -6.01
C GLY A 17 27.05 -16.77 -7.47
N GLY A 18 28.31 -16.74 -7.85
CA GLY A 18 28.73 -16.46 -9.22
C GLY A 18 27.98 -17.32 -10.24
N SER A 19 27.07 -16.69 -10.95
CA SER A 19 26.65 -17.09 -12.28
C SER A 19 27.35 -16.14 -13.23
N SER A 20 28.31 -16.66 -14.00
CA SER A 20 28.90 -15.94 -15.12
C SER A 20 27.77 -15.56 -16.08
N ASP A 21 27.45 -14.26 -16.13
CA ASP A 21 26.63 -13.67 -17.19
C ASP A 21 27.40 -13.75 -18.51
N THR A 22 27.35 -14.91 -19.15
CA THR A 22 27.35 -14.97 -20.61
C THR A 22 26.01 -14.42 -21.05
N GLU A 23 26.01 -13.21 -21.64
CA GLU A 23 24.90 -12.75 -22.48
C GLU A 23 24.43 -13.93 -23.35
N PRO A 24 23.13 -14.30 -23.36
CA PRO A 24 22.67 -15.20 -24.39
C PRO A 24 22.90 -14.49 -25.71
N GLU A 25 23.80 -15.04 -26.53
CA GLU A 25 23.89 -14.69 -27.94
C GLU A 25 22.47 -14.55 -28.46
N ARG A 26 22.14 -13.36 -28.98
CA ARG A 26 20.94 -13.16 -29.81
C ARG A 26 21.12 -14.03 -31.04
N THR A 27 20.76 -15.31 -30.92
CA THR A 27 20.54 -16.19 -32.05
C THR A 27 19.47 -15.51 -32.89
N GLY A 28 19.87 -15.00 -34.06
CA GLY A 28 19.01 -14.25 -34.96
C GLY A 28 17.74 -15.04 -35.25
N THR A 29 16.65 -14.64 -34.62
CA THR A 29 15.32 -15.12 -34.99
C THR A 29 15.06 -14.57 -36.39
N ALA A 30 14.86 -15.47 -37.37
CA ALA A 30 14.51 -15.06 -38.71
C ALA A 30 13.35 -14.06 -38.65
N ALA A 31 13.45 -12.93 -39.35
CA ALA A 31 12.44 -11.90 -39.32
C ALA A 31 11.10 -12.48 -39.80
N ARG A 32 10.11 -12.60 -38.90
CA ARG A 32 8.76 -13.07 -39.25
C ARG A 32 8.15 -12.14 -40.27
N ARG A 33 7.77 -12.68 -41.43
CA ARG A 33 7.09 -11.92 -42.47
C ARG A 33 5.59 -11.94 -42.22
N VAL A 34 5.11 -10.92 -41.51
CA VAL A 34 3.69 -10.75 -41.22
C VAL A 34 2.98 -10.18 -42.44
N THR A 35 1.97 -10.87 -42.96
CA THR A 35 1.23 -10.45 -44.16
C THR A 35 -0.06 -9.71 -43.81
N SER A 36 -0.70 -10.07 -42.70
CA SER A 36 -1.92 -9.42 -42.20
C SER A 36 -2.08 -9.65 -40.68
N TRP A 37 -3.10 -9.03 -40.07
CA TRP A 37 -3.40 -9.15 -38.65
C TRP A 37 -4.85 -9.53 -38.43
N HIS A 38 -5.10 -10.49 -37.54
CA HIS A 38 -6.42 -10.81 -37.03
C HIS A 38 -6.69 -10.00 -35.76
N LEU A 39 -7.72 -9.16 -35.79
CA LEU A 39 -8.09 -8.32 -34.67
C LEU A 39 -9.33 -8.88 -33.96
N HIS A 40 -9.25 -9.06 -32.64
CA HIS A 40 -10.40 -9.46 -31.82
C HIS A 40 -10.54 -8.53 -30.62
N GLN A 41 -11.77 -8.07 -30.37
CA GLN A 41 -12.12 -7.50 -29.07
C GLN A 41 -12.33 -8.64 -28.07
N THR A 42 -11.79 -8.49 -26.88
CA THR A 42 -11.77 -9.53 -25.85
C THR A 42 -11.79 -8.92 -24.45
N THR A 43 -11.94 -9.76 -23.46
CA THR A 43 -11.65 -9.45 -22.06
C THR A 43 -10.44 -10.24 -21.57
N VAL A 44 -9.89 -9.82 -20.42
CA VAL A 44 -8.85 -10.54 -19.70
C VAL A 44 -9.40 -10.87 -18.32
N ASP A 45 -9.26 -12.13 -17.89
CA ASP A 45 -9.76 -12.57 -16.60
C ASP A 45 -8.87 -12.09 -15.43
N ARG A 46 -9.25 -12.43 -14.19
CA ARG A 46 -8.52 -12.00 -12.99
C ARG A 46 -7.10 -12.58 -12.90
N SER A 47 -6.84 -13.70 -13.57
CA SER A 47 -5.52 -14.33 -13.63
C SER A 47 -4.60 -13.72 -14.69
N GLY A 48 -5.15 -12.84 -15.55
CA GLY A 48 -4.41 -12.25 -16.67
C GLY A 48 -4.55 -13.01 -17.98
N ARG A 49 -5.45 -14.01 -18.07
CA ARG A 49 -5.64 -14.77 -19.31
C ARG A 49 -6.58 -14.05 -20.28
N CYS A 50 -6.13 -13.84 -21.51
CA CYS A 50 -6.95 -13.33 -22.60
C CYS A 50 -8.03 -14.35 -23.02
N CYS A 51 -9.29 -13.95 -23.05
CA CYS A 51 -10.40 -14.84 -23.41
C CYS A 51 -10.41 -15.26 -24.89
N ALA A 52 -9.87 -14.44 -25.80
CA ALA A 52 -9.80 -14.76 -27.22
C ALA A 52 -8.60 -15.63 -27.60
N THR A 53 -7.42 -15.34 -27.04
CA THR A 53 -6.16 -15.99 -27.46
C THR A 53 -5.64 -17.02 -26.47
N GLY A 54 -6.14 -17.05 -25.24
CA GLY A 54 -5.64 -17.91 -24.16
C GLY A 54 -4.26 -17.52 -23.60
N LEU A 55 -3.59 -16.52 -24.20
CA LEU A 55 -2.30 -16.00 -23.74
C LEU A 55 -2.45 -15.29 -22.39
N HIS A 56 -1.42 -15.37 -21.55
CA HIS A 56 -1.39 -14.67 -20.27
C HIS A 56 -0.64 -13.35 -20.42
N LEU A 57 -1.29 -12.28 -20.01
CA LEU A 57 -0.62 -11.00 -19.81
C LEU A 57 0.30 -11.09 -18.61
N HIS A 58 1.41 -10.38 -18.69
CA HIS A 58 2.43 -10.34 -17.66
C HIS A 58 2.25 -9.11 -16.77
N SER A 59 2.83 -9.20 -15.59
CA SER A 59 3.07 -8.03 -14.74
C SER A 59 4.34 -7.34 -15.21
N LEU A 60 4.23 -6.06 -15.57
CA LEU A 60 5.37 -5.23 -15.92
C LEU A 60 6.00 -4.69 -14.64
N GLU A 61 7.06 -5.36 -14.20
CA GLU A 61 7.82 -4.97 -13.02
C GLU A 61 8.63 -3.69 -13.26
N VAL A 62 8.88 -2.94 -12.20
CA VAL A 62 9.89 -1.87 -12.23
C VAL A 62 11.27 -2.47 -12.49
N THR A 63 12.06 -1.82 -13.34
CA THR A 63 13.42 -2.28 -13.64
C THR A 63 14.33 -2.16 -12.40
N ALA A 64 15.43 -2.91 -12.38
CA ALA A 64 16.42 -2.82 -11.29
C ALA A 64 16.96 -1.38 -11.10
N ALA A 65 17.21 -0.67 -12.20
CA ALA A 65 17.67 0.71 -12.18
C ALA A 65 16.62 1.66 -11.58
N GLU A 66 15.34 1.54 -12.00
CA GLU A 66 14.26 2.35 -11.41
C GLU A 66 14.05 2.03 -9.93
N ARG A 67 14.16 0.76 -9.54
CA ARG A 67 14.09 0.33 -8.14
C ARG A 67 15.20 0.99 -7.31
N GLN A 68 16.44 0.97 -7.81
CA GLN A 68 17.58 1.60 -7.15
C GLN A 68 17.38 3.11 -7.00
N GLN A 69 16.84 3.77 -8.03
CA GLN A 69 16.50 5.20 -7.98
C GLN A 69 15.42 5.51 -6.93
N MET A 70 14.38 4.67 -6.83
CA MET A 70 13.36 4.82 -5.79
C MET A 70 13.96 4.67 -4.39
N LEU A 71 14.78 3.63 -4.15
CA LEU A 71 15.46 3.43 -2.86
C LEU A 71 16.36 4.62 -2.50
N ALA A 72 17.14 5.13 -3.46
CA ALA A 72 18.00 6.29 -3.26
C ALA A 72 17.20 7.56 -2.91
N SER A 73 16.02 7.74 -3.51
CA SER A 73 15.14 8.86 -3.18
C SER A 73 14.52 8.73 -1.78
N VAL A 74 14.08 7.54 -1.38
CA VAL A 74 13.61 7.29 0.00
C VAL A 74 14.72 7.58 1.01
N ALA A 75 15.93 7.06 0.78
CA ALA A 75 17.08 7.29 1.66
C ALA A 75 17.39 8.78 1.84
N ARG A 76 17.28 9.57 0.76
CA ARG A 76 17.50 11.02 0.78
C ARG A 76 16.46 11.76 1.61
N LEU A 77 15.20 11.35 1.54
CA LEU A 77 14.09 11.94 2.30
C LEU A 77 14.18 11.66 3.80
N ILE A 78 14.77 10.54 4.20
CA ILE A 78 14.96 10.20 5.61
C ILE A 78 16.19 10.91 6.19
N SER A 79 17.27 11.02 5.40
CA SER A 79 18.59 11.44 5.87
C SER A 79 18.80 12.95 5.99
N HIS A 80 17.75 13.74 6.22
CA HIS A 80 17.87 15.19 6.39
C HIS A 80 18.64 15.62 7.64
N ARG A 81 18.87 14.72 8.61
CA ARG A 81 19.66 14.93 9.84
C ARG A 81 20.64 13.78 10.06
N ALA A 82 21.76 14.03 10.73
CA ALA A 82 22.79 13.01 10.95
C ALA A 82 22.30 11.81 11.80
N SER A 83 21.50 12.05 12.85
CA SER A 83 20.91 10.98 13.66
C SER A 83 19.97 10.10 12.84
N ALA A 84 19.14 10.73 12.00
CA ALA A 84 18.23 10.05 11.09
C ALA A 84 18.95 9.14 10.08
N ALA A 85 20.15 9.52 9.63
CA ALA A 85 20.94 8.70 8.71
C ALA A 85 21.50 7.43 9.39
N ALA A 86 21.95 7.52 10.63
CA ALA A 86 22.45 6.36 11.38
C ALA A 86 21.31 5.37 11.72
N ASP A 87 20.19 5.89 12.19
CA ASP A 87 18.97 5.12 12.46
C ASP A 87 18.48 4.40 11.19
N PHE A 88 18.47 5.12 10.07
CA PHE A 88 18.07 4.54 8.80
C PHE A 88 19.06 3.49 8.30
N GLN A 89 20.36 3.70 8.44
CA GLN A 89 21.37 2.68 8.11
C GLN A 89 21.18 1.40 8.93
N ALA A 90 20.91 1.53 10.23
CA ALA A 90 20.62 0.37 11.08
C ALA A 90 19.38 -0.39 10.57
N PHE A 91 18.38 0.33 10.07
CA PHE A 91 17.21 -0.27 9.44
C PHE A 91 17.51 -0.94 8.10
N THR A 92 18.28 -0.31 7.20
CA THR A 92 18.64 -0.93 5.92
C THR A 92 19.43 -2.22 6.13
N ASP A 93 20.33 -2.22 7.13
CA ASP A 93 21.08 -3.41 7.54
C ASP A 93 20.15 -4.50 8.10
N TYR A 94 19.13 -4.12 8.88
CA TYR A 94 18.12 -5.04 9.38
C TYR A 94 17.31 -5.67 8.24
N VAL A 95 16.86 -4.87 7.26
CA VAL A 95 16.14 -5.36 6.08
C VAL A 95 17.03 -6.29 5.25
N GLY A 96 18.31 -5.97 5.08
CA GLY A 96 19.26 -6.82 4.36
C GLY A 96 19.49 -8.18 5.03
N ARG A 97 19.51 -8.23 6.37
CA ARG A 97 19.70 -9.49 7.13
C ARG A 97 18.42 -10.31 7.28
N SER A 98 17.27 -9.65 7.37
CA SER A 98 16.00 -10.29 7.76
C SER A 98 15.06 -10.51 6.57
N GLY A 99 15.24 -9.73 5.50
CA GLY A 99 14.50 -9.83 4.25
C GLY A 99 15.04 -10.92 3.31
N PRO A 100 14.55 -10.99 2.07
CA PRO A 100 13.43 -10.20 1.51
C PRO A 100 12.09 -10.53 2.18
N PHE A 101 11.21 -9.56 2.37
CA PHE A 101 9.87 -9.83 2.90
C PHE A 101 8.87 -10.09 1.77
N GLU A 102 7.87 -10.94 2.01
CA GLU A 102 6.75 -11.11 1.06
C GLU A 102 5.61 -10.15 1.37
N TYR A 103 5.43 -9.79 2.65
CA TYR A 103 4.48 -8.77 3.08
C TYR A 103 5.12 -7.77 4.03
N VAL A 104 4.91 -6.49 3.79
CA VAL A 104 5.24 -5.40 4.70
C VAL A 104 3.94 -4.69 5.07
N LEU A 105 3.72 -4.44 6.35
CA LEU A 105 2.50 -3.84 6.88
C LEU A 105 2.78 -2.42 7.38
N ASP A 106 1.96 -1.48 6.93
CA ASP A 106 1.86 -0.14 7.48
C ASP A 106 0.98 -0.17 8.76
N GLY A 107 1.63 -0.36 9.90
CA GLY A 107 0.96 -0.55 11.17
C GLY A 107 0.13 0.64 11.62
N ALA A 108 0.58 1.87 11.30
CA ALA A 108 -0.12 3.09 11.64
C ALA A 108 -1.45 3.19 10.88
N ASN A 109 -1.41 3.03 9.56
CA ASN A 109 -2.59 3.07 8.71
C ASN A 109 -3.64 2.02 9.11
N ILE A 110 -3.20 0.81 9.48
CA ILE A 110 -4.09 -0.25 9.95
C ILE A 110 -4.69 0.10 11.33
N GLY A 111 -3.87 0.53 12.28
CA GLY A 111 -4.32 0.81 13.66
C GLY A 111 -5.32 1.98 13.75
N TYR A 112 -5.23 2.95 12.84
CA TYR A 112 -6.15 4.08 12.74
C TYR A 112 -7.35 3.84 11.80
N PHE A 113 -7.44 2.67 11.17
CA PHE A 113 -8.50 2.40 10.20
C PHE A 113 -9.91 2.52 10.77
N GLY A 114 -10.74 3.32 10.09
CA GLY A 114 -12.16 3.51 10.38
C GLY A 114 -12.50 4.71 11.26
N GLN A 115 -11.52 5.41 11.84
CA GLN A 115 -11.77 6.46 12.84
C GLN A 115 -12.27 7.78 12.23
N GLY A 116 -11.81 8.15 11.03
CA GLY A 116 -12.36 9.29 10.28
C GLY A 116 -13.78 9.08 9.72
N LYS A 117 -14.19 7.83 9.48
CA LYS A 117 -15.53 7.48 8.96
C LYS A 117 -16.62 7.56 10.05
N GLU A 118 -16.24 7.38 11.31
CA GLU A 118 -17.18 7.41 12.44
C GLU A 118 -17.59 8.83 12.83
N LEU A 119 -16.65 9.77 12.79
CA LEU A 119 -16.90 11.21 12.99
C LEU A 119 -17.85 11.80 11.93
N THR A 120 -17.73 11.37 10.67
CA THR A 120 -18.61 11.79 9.57
C THR A 120 -20.00 11.17 9.67
N ARG A 121 -20.12 9.89 10.09
CA ARG A 121 -21.42 9.24 10.36
C ARG A 121 -22.14 9.84 11.57
N ALA A 122 -21.41 10.17 12.64
CA ALA A 122 -21.94 10.83 13.84
C ALA A 122 -22.42 12.26 13.57
N LYS A 123 -21.75 13.00 12.67
CA LYS A 123 -22.22 14.31 12.18
C LYS A 123 -23.50 14.19 11.35
N LYS A 124 -23.64 13.14 10.55
CA LYS A 124 -24.81 12.89 9.70
C LYS A 124 -26.06 12.47 10.49
N GLY A 125 -25.88 11.86 11.67
CA GLY A 125 -26.97 11.53 12.61
C GLY A 125 -27.47 12.68 13.48
N ARG A 126 -26.83 13.87 13.42
CA ARG A 126 -27.14 15.03 14.29
C ARG A 126 -27.61 16.28 13.55
N GLY A 127 -28.00 16.20 12.27
CA GLY A 127 -28.40 17.35 11.47
C GLY A 127 -29.78 17.22 10.80
N ASN A 128 -30.66 18.16 11.17
CA ASN A 128 -31.92 18.58 10.52
C ASN A 128 -33.16 17.66 10.59
N SER A 129 -33.82 17.63 11.75
CA SER A 129 -35.28 17.68 11.76
C SER A 129 -35.72 19.15 11.63
N THR A 130 -36.21 19.52 10.46
CA THR A 130 -36.93 20.77 10.22
C THR A 130 -38.22 20.77 11.06
N PRO A 131 -38.54 21.79 11.88
CA PRO A 131 -39.85 21.86 12.49
C PRO A 131 -40.86 22.29 11.41
N ALA A 132 -41.89 21.47 11.24
CA ALA A 132 -43.03 21.78 10.40
C ALA A 132 -43.75 23.04 10.88
N HIS A 133 -44.23 23.81 9.91
CA HIS A 133 -45.17 24.92 10.05
C HIS A 133 -46.29 24.61 11.06
N ALA A 134 -46.40 25.43 12.11
CA ALA A 134 -47.60 25.54 12.90
C ALA A 134 -47.97 27.03 13.06
N THR A 135 -49.19 27.31 12.65
CA THR A 135 -49.89 28.59 12.55
C THR A 135 -50.09 29.24 13.91
N ALA A 136 -49.92 30.57 13.97
CA ALA A 136 -50.24 31.40 15.13
C ALA A 136 -51.76 31.56 15.35
N PRO A 137 -52.18 31.77 16.61
CA PRO A 137 -53.08 32.89 16.86
C PRO A 137 -52.65 33.76 18.05
N LYS A 138 -53.18 34.99 18.03
CA LYS A 138 -52.86 36.15 18.88
C LYS A 138 -53.49 36.12 20.28
N ALA A 139 -52.70 36.70 21.22
CA ALA A 139 -53.04 37.64 22.31
C ALA A 139 -53.94 37.23 23.48
N GLY A 140 -53.41 37.41 24.71
CA GLY A 140 -54.18 37.52 25.95
C GLY A 140 -53.33 37.51 27.24
N GLY A 141 -53.01 38.70 27.75
CA GLY A 141 -52.81 39.12 29.15
C GLY A 141 -52.35 38.19 30.31
N THR A 142 -51.30 38.68 30.99
CA THR A 142 -51.22 38.96 32.46
C THR A 142 -50.59 37.93 33.41
N GLN A 143 -49.45 38.38 33.99
CA GLN A 143 -48.85 38.18 35.33
C GLN A 143 -48.57 36.79 35.95
N GLY A 144 -47.31 36.64 36.39
CA GLY A 144 -46.99 36.23 37.77
C GLY A 144 -46.36 34.84 37.93
N GLY A 145 -45.15 34.80 38.49
CA GLY A 145 -44.58 33.56 39.05
C GLY A 145 -43.10 33.36 38.75
N ALA A 146 -42.24 33.99 39.55
CA ALA A 146 -40.81 33.70 39.60
C ALA A 146 -40.59 32.27 40.13
N VAL A 147 -39.73 31.50 39.46
CA VAL A 147 -39.07 30.34 40.05
C VAL A 147 -37.60 30.41 39.64
N GLU A 148 -36.76 30.50 40.66
CA GLU A 148 -35.33 30.67 40.60
C GLU A 148 -34.66 29.48 39.91
N ALA A 149 -33.82 29.78 38.93
CA ALA A 149 -32.85 28.83 38.39
C ALA A 149 -31.48 29.29 38.90
N ASP A 150 -30.92 28.53 39.83
CA ASP A 150 -29.51 28.62 40.25
C ASP A 150 -28.63 28.41 39.01
N GLY A 151 -28.12 29.51 38.47
CA GLY A 151 -27.11 29.53 37.43
C GLY A 151 -25.75 29.65 38.08
N ASP A 152 -25.00 28.55 38.11
CA ASP A 152 -23.57 28.55 38.42
C ASP A 152 -22.85 29.50 37.44
N ALA A 153 -22.50 30.68 37.91
CA ALA A 153 -21.72 31.67 37.19
C ALA A 153 -20.24 31.21 37.18
N GLU A 154 -19.88 30.33 36.24
CA GLU A 154 -18.49 29.94 36.05
C GLU A 154 -17.65 31.11 35.49
N ALA A 155 -16.56 31.43 36.19
CA ALA A 155 -15.68 32.56 35.92
C ALA A 155 -15.02 32.47 34.53
N LEU A 156 -15.09 33.59 33.79
CA LEU A 156 -14.37 33.80 32.54
C LEU A 156 -12.87 34.00 32.83
N ASN A 157 -12.00 33.53 31.92
CA ASN A 157 -10.56 33.81 32.04
C ASN A 157 -10.21 35.26 31.65
N ALA A 158 -8.97 35.69 31.91
CA ALA A 158 -8.47 37.05 31.70
C ALA A 158 -8.61 37.60 30.25
N ASN A 159 -8.99 36.76 29.27
CA ASN A 159 -9.28 37.16 27.89
C ASN A 159 -10.78 37.05 27.54
N GLY A 160 -11.68 36.99 28.53
CA GLY A 160 -13.13 36.94 28.31
C GLY A 160 -13.64 35.66 27.64
N LYS A 161 -12.83 34.60 27.60
CA LYS A 161 -13.22 33.29 27.05
C LYS A 161 -13.58 32.34 28.17
N ARG A 162 -14.65 31.56 27.95
CA ARG A 162 -15.01 30.44 28.84
C ARG A 162 -13.81 29.46 28.88
N PRO A 163 -13.49 28.85 30.03
CA PRO A 163 -12.56 27.73 30.07
C PRO A 163 -13.01 26.68 29.06
N ARG A 164 -12.09 26.17 28.24
CA ARG A 164 -12.36 25.03 27.38
C ARG A 164 -12.67 23.84 28.29
N THR A 165 -13.94 23.54 28.49
CA THR A 165 -14.34 22.26 29.05
C THR A 165 -13.94 21.19 28.02
N ASP A 166 -13.29 20.12 28.49
CA ASP A 166 -12.80 18.97 27.71
C ASP A 166 -13.93 18.12 27.08
N ARG A 167 -15.02 18.76 26.66
CA ARG A 167 -16.08 18.13 25.87
C ARG A 167 -15.63 18.03 24.41
N GLY A 168 -14.92 16.96 24.09
CA GLY A 168 -14.94 16.41 22.73
C GLY A 168 -13.61 16.13 22.04
N LYS A 169 -12.56 15.71 22.75
CA LYS A 169 -11.54 14.85 22.13
C LYS A 169 -11.91 13.41 22.43
N PHE A 170 -12.66 12.77 21.52
CA PHE A 170 -12.43 11.34 21.34
C PHE A 170 -10.99 11.27 20.85
N GLU A 171 -10.04 10.99 21.75
CA GLU A 171 -8.71 10.60 21.30
C GLU A 171 -8.91 9.39 20.39
N GLU A 172 -8.47 9.53 19.15
CA GLU A 172 -8.46 8.48 18.13
C GLU A 172 -7.59 7.33 18.67
N LEU A 173 -8.22 6.38 19.36
CA LEU A 173 -7.53 5.30 20.07
C LEU A 173 -6.97 4.29 19.08
N PHE A 174 -5.66 4.12 19.05
CA PHE A 174 -4.99 3.14 18.18
C PHE A 174 -5.52 1.69 18.41
N GLN A 175 -5.96 1.01 17.36
CA GLN A 175 -6.59 -0.32 17.43
C GLN A 175 -5.60 -1.46 17.18
N PHE A 176 -4.91 -1.91 18.24
CA PHE A 176 -3.94 -3.02 18.16
C PHE A 176 -4.52 -4.35 17.64
N GLU A 177 -5.79 -4.63 17.93
CA GLU A 177 -6.45 -5.86 17.45
C GLU A 177 -6.60 -5.87 15.93
N LYS A 178 -6.95 -4.74 15.31
CA LYS A 178 -7.00 -4.63 13.85
C LYS A 178 -5.64 -4.87 13.21
N VAL A 179 -4.58 -4.31 13.80
CA VAL A 179 -3.20 -4.55 13.36
C VAL A 179 -2.88 -6.05 13.44
N HIS A 180 -3.26 -6.69 14.55
CA HIS A 180 -3.05 -8.13 14.71
C HIS A 180 -3.81 -8.95 13.67
N ASP A 181 -5.08 -8.64 13.41
CA ASP A 181 -5.91 -9.39 12.46
C ASP A 181 -5.35 -9.30 11.03
N VAL A 182 -4.90 -8.13 10.61
CA VAL A 182 -4.25 -7.94 9.31
C VAL A 182 -2.90 -8.67 9.26
N LEU A 183 -2.11 -8.59 10.34
CA LEU A 183 -0.87 -9.35 10.48
C LEU A 183 -1.10 -10.86 10.34
N ARG A 184 -2.11 -11.42 11.02
CA ARG A 184 -2.45 -12.85 10.90
C ARG A 184 -2.95 -13.19 9.51
N ALA A 185 -3.74 -12.32 8.87
CA ALA A 185 -4.21 -12.53 7.49
C ALA A 185 -3.08 -12.53 6.45
N ALA A 186 -2.02 -11.73 6.69
CA ALA A 186 -0.79 -11.76 5.91
C ALA A 186 0.02 -13.03 6.21
N GLN A 187 0.16 -13.40 7.48
CA GLN A 187 0.91 -14.58 7.88
C GLN A 187 0.31 -15.91 7.42
N ALA A 188 -1.02 -15.95 7.25
CA ALA A 188 -1.70 -17.09 6.63
C ALA A 188 -1.30 -17.31 5.15
N ARG A 189 -0.67 -16.32 4.51
CA ARG A 189 -0.18 -16.38 3.13
C ARG A 189 1.33 -16.59 3.06
N SER A 190 2.09 -16.13 4.07
CA SER A 190 3.55 -16.22 4.10
C SER A 190 4.10 -16.08 5.51
N SER A 191 5.20 -16.75 5.84
CA SER A 191 5.93 -16.49 7.10
C SER A 191 6.83 -15.24 7.03
N ARG A 192 7.12 -14.73 5.83
CA ARG A 192 8.06 -13.62 5.60
C ARG A 192 7.35 -12.27 5.68
N VAL A 193 6.93 -11.89 6.88
CA VAL A 193 6.12 -10.68 7.12
C VAL A 193 6.84 -9.70 8.04
N LEU A 194 6.82 -8.42 7.68
CA LEU A 194 7.32 -7.32 8.49
C LEU A 194 6.18 -6.35 8.84
N LEU A 195 5.94 -6.11 10.12
CA LEU A 195 5.09 -5.04 10.65
C LEU A 195 5.96 -3.85 11.01
N VAL A 196 5.72 -2.71 10.40
CA VAL A 196 6.39 -1.45 10.76
C VAL A 196 5.42 -0.59 11.55
N LEU A 197 5.88 -0.06 12.69
CA LEU A 197 5.09 0.84 13.53
C LEU A 197 6.01 1.84 14.23
N HIS A 198 5.61 3.10 14.32
CA HIS A 198 6.39 4.07 15.08
C HIS A 198 6.41 3.76 16.60
N VAL A 199 7.57 3.94 17.23
CA VAL A 199 7.81 3.63 18.65
C VAL A 199 6.88 4.36 19.62
N SER A 200 6.23 5.45 19.21
CA SER A 200 5.21 6.13 20.03
C SER A 200 3.99 5.25 20.34
N HIS A 201 3.64 4.31 19.45
CA HIS A 201 2.51 3.41 19.68
C HIS A 201 2.86 2.27 20.63
N THR A 202 4.15 1.94 20.77
CA THR A 202 4.61 0.77 21.52
C THR A 202 5.27 1.15 22.84
N ALA A 203 5.91 2.32 22.94
CA ALA A 203 6.58 2.78 24.15
C ALA A 203 5.60 3.17 25.27
N SER A 204 4.39 3.59 24.92
CA SER A 204 3.32 3.90 25.88
C SER A 204 2.61 2.64 26.39
N VAL A 205 2.83 1.49 25.75
CA VAL A 205 2.23 0.21 26.13
C VAL A 205 3.13 -0.47 27.16
N PRO A 206 2.66 -0.68 28.40
CA PRO A 206 3.44 -1.38 29.42
C PRO A 206 3.81 -2.79 28.97
N GLN A 207 4.99 -3.28 29.36
CA GLN A 207 5.38 -4.67 29.10
C GLN A 207 4.41 -5.64 29.80
N ALA A 208 3.98 -6.71 29.12
CA ALA A 208 2.99 -7.60 29.71
C ALA A 208 3.56 -8.33 30.93
N SER A 209 4.84 -8.71 30.87
CA SER A 209 5.59 -9.32 31.97
C SER A 209 5.74 -8.46 33.23
N SER A 210 5.60 -7.13 33.14
CA SER A 210 5.71 -6.22 34.29
C SER A 210 4.37 -5.86 34.93
N CYS A 211 3.25 -6.35 34.38
CA CYS A 211 1.91 -6.02 34.83
C CYS A 211 1.20 -7.22 35.46
N THR A 212 0.53 -7.04 36.60
CA THR A 212 -0.31 -8.08 37.22
C THR A 212 -1.48 -8.47 36.31
N TYR A 213 -2.04 -7.52 35.57
CA TYR A 213 -3.09 -7.73 34.57
C TYR A 213 -2.71 -7.03 33.26
N PRO A 214 -2.01 -7.71 32.34
CA PRO A 214 -1.54 -7.09 31.12
C PRO A 214 -2.69 -6.80 30.17
N SER A 215 -2.73 -5.57 29.65
CA SER A 215 -3.70 -5.18 28.62
C SER A 215 -3.56 -6.04 27.36
N ARG A 216 -4.62 -6.12 26.54
CA ARG A 216 -4.54 -6.81 25.25
C ARG A 216 -3.45 -6.24 24.35
N ALA A 217 -3.27 -4.91 24.34
CA ALA A 217 -2.20 -4.23 23.61
C ALA A 217 -0.82 -4.68 24.08
N SER A 218 -0.60 -4.74 25.40
CA SER A 218 0.65 -5.21 26.00
C SER A 218 1.01 -6.64 25.57
N GLN A 219 0.02 -7.53 25.60
CA GLN A 219 0.20 -8.93 25.18
C GLN A 219 0.55 -9.02 23.68
N LEU A 220 -0.14 -8.25 22.84
CA LEU A 220 0.07 -8.24 21.40
C LEU A 220 1.44 -7.68 21.01
N VAL A 221 1.84 -6.53 21.54
CA VAL A 221 3.13 -5.91 21.23
C VAL A 221 4.28 -6.81 21.68
N GLU A 222 4.19 -7.41 22.87
CA GLU A 222 5.20 -8.36 23.34
C GLU A 222 5.26 -9.62 22.46
N GLN A 223 4.10 -10.12 22.03
CA GLN A 223 4.03 -11.24 21.08
C GLN A 223 4.74 -10.89 19.76
N TRP A 224 4.48 -9.73 19.17
CA TRP A 224 5.09 -9.34 17.89
C TRP A 224 6.61 -9.17 18.00
N ARG A 225 7.09 -8.61 19.11
CA ARG A 225 8.54 -8.53 19.41
C ARG A 225 9.16 -9.91 19.52
N ARG A 226 8.52 -10.83 20.24
CA ARG A 226 8.99 -12.21 20.43
C ARG A 226 9.03 -13.01 19.13
N GLU A 227 8.03 -12.80 18.27
CA GLU A 227 7.95 -13.43 16.94
C GLU A 227 8.95 -12.80 15.94
N GLY A 228 9.58 -11.67 16.29
CA GLY A 228 10.54 -10.99 15.40
C GLY A 228 9.89 -10.31 14.18
N VAL A 229 8.57 -10.11 14.20
CA VAL A 229 7.81 -9.55 13.07
C VAL A 229 7.63 -8.03 13.15
N LEU A 230 7.90 -7.42 14.30
CA LEU A 230 7.74 -5.97 14.51
C LEU A 230 9.07 -5.24 14.36
N PHE A 231 9.09 -4.20 13.52
CA PHE A 231 10.11 -3.17 13.52
C PHE A 231 9.53 -1.86 14.05
N GLU A 232 10.16 -1.32 15.10
CA GLU A 232 9.75 -0.08 15.75
C GLU A 232 10.56 1.09 15.17
N SER A 233 9.91 1.96 14.38
CA SER A 233 10.64 3.10 13.81
C SER A 233 10.98 4.14 14.90
N PRO A 234 12.18 4.77 14.84
CA PRO A 234 12.64 5.66 15.91
C PRO A 234 11.86 6.98 16.04
N LYS A 235 11.92 7.57 17.24
CA LYS A 235 11.23 8.84 17.54
C LYS A 235 11.69 9.97 16.60
N GLY A 236 10.71 10.71 16.08
CA GLY A 236 10.96 11.89 15.26
C GLY A 236 11.25 11.57 13.79
N GLN A 237 11.16 10.30 13.41
CA GLN A 237 11.22 9.83 12.03
C GLN A 237 9.82 9.50 11.52
N ASN A 238 9.61 9.67 10.21
CA ASN A 238 8.37 9.23 9.57
C ASN A 238 8.45 7.71 9.31
N ASP A 239 7.53 6.94 9.89
CA ASP A 239 7.40 5.49 9.68
C ASP A 239 7.02 5.12 8.23
N ASP A 240 6.39 6.04 7.49
CA ASP A 240 6.09 5.88 6.07
C ASP A 240 7.29 5.45 5.25
N MET A 241 8.42 6.08 5.52
CA MET A 241 9.63 5.86 4.75
C MET A 241 10.25 4.49 5.04
N TYR A 242 9.97 3.90 6.22
CA TYR A 242 10.51 2.60 6.62
C TYR A 242 9.77 1.45 5.95
N TRP A 243 8.43 1.42 6.06
CA TRP A 243 7.67 0.37 5.38
C TRP A 243 7.80 0.50 3.85
N LEU A 244 7.93 1.73 3.34
CA LEU A 244 8.12 1.93 1.91
C LEU A 244 9.47 1.39 1.45
N TYR A 245 10.55 1.73 2.15
CA TYR A 245 11.88 1.22 1.84
C TYR A 245 11.91 -0.31 1.91
N ALA A 246 11.37 -0.92 2.97
CA ALA A 246 11.31 -2.37 3.10
C ALA A 246 10.52 -3.02 1.95
N GLY A 247 9.39 -2.42 1.54
CA GLY A 247 8.58 -2.91 0.42
C GLY A 247 9.33 -2.86 -0.91
N ILE A 248 10.01 -1.76 -1.22
CA ILE A 248 10.78 -1.62 -2.48
C ILE A 248 12.01 -2.54 -2.45
N SER A 249 12.71 -2.60 -1.31
CA SER A 249 13.95 -3.35 -1.15
C SER A 249 13.74 -4.86 -1.17
N SER A 250 12.55 -5.35 -0.79
CA SER A 250 12.24 -6.78 -0.77
C SER A 250 11.97 -7.38 -2.16
N GLY A 251 12.01 -6.56 -3.23
CA GLY A 251 11.95 -7.02 -4.61
C GLY A 251 10.52 -7.17 -5.17
N PRO A 252 10.39 -7.67 -6.42
CA PRO A 252 9.15 -7.63 -7.19
C PRO A 252 8.01 -8.52 -6.63
N GLY A 253 8.35 -9.50 -5.80
CA GLY A 253 7.37 -10.36 -5.13
C GLY A 253 6.63 -9.68 -3.98
N CYS A 254 7.25 -8.69 -3.34
CA CYS A 254 6.76 -8.11 -2.09
C CYS A 254 5.41 -7.41 -2.26
N LYS A 255 4.61 -7.45 -1.20
CA LYS A 255 3.33 -6.75 -1.09
C LYS A 255 3.35 -5.82 0.11
N VAL A 256 2.76 -4.64 -0.03
CA VAL A 256 2.66 -3.65 1.04
C VAL A 256 1.19 -3.48 1.40
N ILE A 257 0.83 -3.82 2.64
CA ILE A 257 -0.53 -3.67 3.13
C ILE A 257 -0.68 -2.27 3.73
N SER A 258 -1.36 -1.39 2.98
CA SER A 258 -1.72 -0.04 3.40
C SER A 258 -2.89 0.46 2.56
N ASN A 259 -3.80 1.21 3.17
CA ASN A 259 -4.85 1.96 2.48
C ASN A 259 -4.46 3.41 2.20
N ASP A 260 -3.23 3.82 2.53
CA ASP A 260 -2.74 5.15 2.20
C ASP A 260 -2.68 5.34 0.68
N GLU A 261 -3.13 6.48 0.19
CA GLU A 261 -3.12 6.75 -1.24
C GLU A 261 -1.75 7.24 -1.73
N MET A 262 -0.85 7.52 -0.78
CA MET A 262 0.53 7.94 -0.94
C MET A 262 0.62 9.24 -1.75
N ARG A 263 -0.31 10.17 -1.48
CA ARG A 263 -0.51 11.41 -2.23
C ARG A 263 0.21 12.62 -1.66
N ASP A 264 0.82 12.48 -0.48
CA ASP A 264 1.46 13.59 0.19
C ASP A 264 2.67 14.10 -0.59
N HIS A 265 3.00 15.38 -0.41
CA HIS A 265 4.13 16.03 -1.08
C HIS A 265 5.47 15.27 -0.88
N HIS A 266 5.63 14.53 0.23
CA HIS A 266 6.78 13.66 0.45
C HIS A 266 6.91 12.53 -0.58
N PHE A 267 5.80 11.92 -1.00
CA PHE A 267 5.79 10.84 -2.01
C PHE A 267 5.89 11.38 -3.44
N THR A 268 5.45 12.62 -3.69
CA THR A 268 5.62 13.26 -5.01
C THR A 268 7.08 13.49 -5.40
N MET A 269 8.01 13.41 -4.44
CA MET A 269 9.46 13.48 -4.69
C MET A 269 10.07 12.13 -5.11
N LEU A 270 9.31 11.04 -5.08
CA LEU A 270 9.69 9.75 -5.66
C LEU A 270 9.45 9.81 -7.18
N HIS A 271 10.28 9.16 -7.99
CA HIS A 271 10.14 9.15 -9.45
C HIS A 271 8.71 8.76 -9.87
N GLU A 272 7.91 9.77 -10.24
CA GLU A 272 6.45 9.70 -10.19
C GLU A 272 5.89 8.51 -10.99
N ARG A 273 6.41 8.26 -12.20
CA ARG A 273 5.92 7.17 -13.06
C ARG A 273 6.29 5.78 -12.54
N SER A 274 7.57 5.54 -12.22
CA SER A 274 8.03 4.22 -11.78
C SER A 274 7.45 3.88 -10.40
N PHE A 275 7.28 4.88 -9.54
CA PHE A 275 6.63 4.72 -8.24
C PHE A 275 5.14 4.42 -8.36
N LEU A 276 4.40 5.10 -9.24
CA LEU A 276 2.99 4.78 -9.47
C LEU A 276 2.79 3.34 -9.98
N ARG A 277 3.65 2.89 -10.91
CA ARG A 277 3.63 1.49 -11.38
C ARG A 277 3.99 0.52 -10.25
N TRP A 278 5.00 0.84 -9.45
CA TRP A 278 5.35 0.02 -8.28
C TRP A 278 4.16 -0.07 -7.32
N LYS A 279 3.53 1.06 -6.99
CA LYS A 279 2.37 1.12 -6.09
C LYS A 279 1.22 0.27 -6.60
N GLU A 280 0.82 0.42 -7.87
CA GLU A 280 -0.25 -0.40 -8.48
C GLU A 280 0.00 -1.91 -8.34
N ARG A 281 1.26 -2.32 -8.37
CA ARG A 281 1.69 -3.72 -8.36
C ARG A 281 1.93 -4.30 -6.96
N HIS A 282 2.22 -3.45 -5.97
CA HIS A 282 2.67 -3.87 -4.65
C HIS A 282 1.67 -3.54 -3.55
N GLN A 283 0.84 -2.51 -3.72
CA GLN A 283 -0.13 -2.09 -2.70
C GLN A 283 -1.27 -3.09 -2.59
N VAL A 284 -1.54 -3.51 -1.36
CA VAL A 284 -2.66 -4.36 -0.96
C VAL A 284 -3.56 -3.54 -0.06
N HIS A 285 -4.80 -3.37 -0.49
CA HIS A 285 -5.82 -2.73 0.32
C HIS A 285 -6.42 -3.71 1.32
N PHE A 286 -6.92 -3.20 2.44
CA PHE A 286 -7.58 -4.01 3.44
C PHE A 286 -8.92 -3.39 3.86
N ASP A 287 -9.88 -4.23 4.23
CA ASP A 287 -11.17 -3.78 4.74
C ASP A 287 -11.74 -4.72 5.81
N PHE A 288 -12.42 -4.14 6.79
CA PHE A 288 -13.11 -4.84 7.86
C PHE A 288 -14.62 -4.82 7.60
N ARG A 289 -15.06 -5.58 6.58
CA ARG A 289 -16.44 -5.56 6.07
C ARG A 289 -17.50 -5.87 7.12
N ARG A 290 -17.17 -6.73 8.08
CA ARG A 290 -18.06 -7.16 9.16
C ARG A 290 -17.32 -7.12 10.51
N PRO A 291 -17.95 -6.59 11.58
CA PRO A 291 -17.38 -6.66 12.93
C PRO A 291 -17.07 -8.11 13.33
N GLY A 292 -15.87 -8.36 13.86
CA GLY A 292 -15.43 -9.69 14.31
C GLY A 292 -15.08 -10.69 13.20
N ALA A 293 -15.20 -10.32 11.93
CA ALA A 293 -14.72 -11.15 10.82
C ALA A 293 -13.27 -10.82 10.48
N ALA A 294 -12.56 -11.80 9.92
CA ALA A 294 -11.20 -11.58 9.40
C ALA A 294 -11.20 -10.48 8.31
N PRO A 295 -10.16 -9.63 8.25
CA PRO A 295 -10.05 -8.58 7.26
C PRO A 295 -9.92 -9.17 5.85
N THR A 296 -10.52 -8.51 4.86
CA THR A 296 -10.27 -8.85 3.45
C THR A 296 -9.02 -8.13 2.97
N LEU A 297 -8.15 -8.85 2.26
CA LEU A 297 -6.97 -8.27 1.59
C LEU A 297 -7.23 -8.26 0.09
N ASP A 298 -7.37 -7.07 -0.47
CA ASP A 298 -7.59 -6.84 -1.89
C ASP A 298 -6.22 -6.71 -2.57
N LEU A 299 -5.73 -7.85 -3.09
CA LEU A 299 -4.43 -7.96 -3.75
C LEU A 299 -4.40 -7.19 -5.10
N PRO A 300 -3.22 -6.68 -5.51
CA PRO A 300 -3.04 -6.06 -6.82
C PRO A 300 -3.26 -7.07 -7.94
N ARG A 301 -3.52 -6.55 -9.15
CA ARG A 301 -3.77 -7.38 -10.34
C ARG A 301 -2.57 -8.29 -10.62
N ALA A 302 -2.85 -9.48 -11.14
CA ALA A 302 -1.82 -10.43 -11.57
C ALA A 302 -1.05 -9.97 -12.82
N PHE A 303 -1.57 -8.96 -13.52
CA PHE A 303 -1.03 -8.43 -14.77
C PHE A 303 -1.18 -6.91 -14.82
N THR A 304 -0.36 -6.26 -15.66
CA THR A 304 -0.41 -4.81 -15.87
C THR A 304 -1.35 -4.46 -17.02
N PRO A 305 -2.31 -3.55 -16.86
CA PRO A 305 -3.19 -3.09 -17.93
C PRO A 305 -2.46 -2.09 -18.86
N ALA A 306 -1.43 -2.58 -19.55
CA ALA A 306 -0.64 -1.85 -20.53
C ALA A 306 -0.60 -2.62 -21.86
N MET A 307 -0.12 -1.96 -22.92
CA MET A 307 0.17 -2.64 -24.18
C MET A 307 1.24 -3.71 -23.96
N GLN A 308 1.02 -4.93 -24.45
CA GLN A 308 1.95 -6.05 -24.30
C GLN A 308 2.06 -6.85 -25.60
N GLU A 309 3.25 -7.38 -25.87
CA GLU A 309 3.53 -8.29 -26.98
C GLU A 309 3.94 -9.65 -26.40
N ASP A 310 3.34 -10.71 -26.92
CA ASP A 310 3.80 -12.07 -26.69
C ASP A 310 4.96 -12.39 -27.65
N ALA A 311 6.17 -12.56 -27.11
CA ALA A 311 7.38 -12.75 -27.92
C ALA A 311 7.36 -14.02 -28.77
N VAL A 312 6.58 -15.04 -28.37
CA VAL A 312 6.53 -16.35 -29.06
C VAL A 312 5.59 -16.32 -30.26
N THR A 313 4.43 -15.70 -30.13
CA THR A 313 3.41 -15.63 -31.20
C THR A 313 3.44 -14.31 -31.96
N GLY A 314 4.10 -13.27 -31.43
CA GLY A 314 4.03 -11.91 -31.95
C GLY A 314 2.66 -11.26 -31.74
N THR A 315 1.80 -11.85 -30.91
CA THR A 315 0.47 -11.31 -30.63
C THR A 315 0.58 -10.09 -29.75
N TRP A 316 -0.09 -9.01 -30.14
CA TRP A 316 -0.19 -7.80 -29.33
C TRP A 316 -1.52 -7.72 -28.59
N HIS A 317 -1.50 -7.20 -27.37
CA HIS A 317 -2.68 -6.89 -26.55
C HIS A 317 -2.68 -5.42 -26.17
N PHE A 318 -3.81 -4.75 -26.39
CA PHE A 318 -3.98 -3.32 -26.11
C PHE A 318 -5.18 -3.13 -25.15
N PRO A 319 -4.97 -2.53 -23.96
CA PRO A 319 -6.06 -2.23 -23.05
C PRO A 319 -6.92 -1.06 -23.55
N SER A 320 -8.22 -1.13 -23.32
CA SER A 320 -9.09 0.04 -23.44
C SER A 320 -8.88 1.00 -22.27
N SER A 321 -8.88 2.31 -22.53
CA SER A 321 -8.74 3.31 -21.46
C SER A 321 -9.99 3.42 -20.56
N ASN A 322 -11.16 3.04 -21.07
CA ASN A 322 -12.45 3.37 -20.45
C ASN A 322 -13.31 2.14 -20.11
N SER A 323 -12.78 0.93 -20.29
CA SER A 323 -13.53 -0.31 -20.06
C SER A 323 -12.61 -1.47 -19.70
N SER A 324 -13.19 -2.60 -19.31
CA SER A 324 -12.45 -3.87 -19.13
C SER A 324 -12.14 -4.58 -20.46
N GLN A 325 -12.44 -3.95 -21.61
CA GLN A 325 -12.19 -4.52 -22.92
C GLN A 325 -10.73 -4.37 -23.32
N TRP A 326 -10.28 -5.31 -24.13
CA TRP A 326 -8.96 -5.40 -24.73
C TRP A 326 -9.11 -5.63 -26.23
N LEU A 327 -8.14 -5.15 -27.00
CA LEU A 327 -7.97 -5.53 -28.40
C LEU A 327 -6.76 -6.46 -28.47
N CYS A 328 -6.90 -7.63 -29.07
CA CYS A 328 -5.75 -8.45 -29.45
C CYS A 328 -5.54 -8.42 -30.96
N ALA A 329 -4.28 -8.31 -31.37
CA ALA A 329 -3.86 -8.37 -32.76
C ALA A 329 -2.91 -9.57 -32.91
N GLN A 330 -3.37 -10.61 -33.61
CA GLN A 330 -2.58 -11.80 -33.90
C GLN A 330 -1.99 -11.70 -35.31
N PRO A 331 -0.67 -11.87 -35.49
CA PRO A 331 -0.07 -11.81 -36.81
C PRO A 331 -0.45 -13.05 -37.63
N VAL A 332 -0.66 -12.86 -38.93
CA VAL A 332 -0.77 -13.95 -39.91
C VAL A 332 0.54 -14.05 -40.66
N GLU A 333 1.17 -15.21 -40.56
CA GLU A 333 2.45 -15.48 -41.21
C GLU A 333 2.24 -16.06 -42.61
N GLU A 334 3.12 -15.68 -43.52
CA GLU A 334 3.22 -16.28 -44.85
C GLU A 334 3.71 -17.73 -44.69
N THR A 335 2.85 -18.72 -44.93
CA THR A 335 3.31 -20.10 -45.05
C THR A 335 4.13 -20.20 -46.33
N GLU A 336 5.43 -20.50 -46.23
CA GLU A 336 6.22 -20.85 -47.42
C GLU A 336 5.55 -22.02 -48.13
N ALA A 337 4.95 -21.74 -49.28
CA ALA A 337 4.38 -22.77 -50.14
C ALA A 337 5.53 -23.69 -50.54
N HIS A 338 5.49 -24.93 -50.06
CA HIS A 338 6.41 -25.98 -50.48
C HIS A 338 6.23 -26.18 -51.99
N THR A 339 7.11 -25.58 -52.81
CA THR A 339 7.18 -25.89 -54.23
C THR A 339 7.59 -27.35 -54.35
N PRO A 340 6.76 -28.24 -54.93
CA PRO A 340 7.19 -29.59 -55.22
C PRO A 340 8.38 -29.51 -56.17
N VAL A 341 9.50 -30.11 -55.79
CA VAL A 341 10.61 -30.33 -56.71
C VAL A 341 10.09 -31.30 -57.76
N GLU A 342 9.84 -30.83 -58.98
CA GLU A 342 9.67 -31.72 -60.12
C GLU A 342 11.01 -32.43 -60.33
N GLU A 343 11.07 -33.70 -59.96
CA GLU A 343 12.11 -34.63 -60.39
C GLU A 343 12.03 -34.74 -61.92
N THR A 344 12.86 -33.96 -62.62
CA THR A 344 13.15 -34.22 -64.03
C THR A 344 14.11 -35.40 -64.09
N GLU A 345 13.56 -36.60 -64.32
CA GLU A 345 14.31 -37.74 -64.85
C GLU A 345 14.79 -37.41 -66.28
N ALA A 346 16.10 -37.40 -66.50
CA ALA A 346 16.75 -37.65 -67.79
C ALA A 346 18.21 -38.08 -67.59
#